data_AF-A0A1I6FFP0-F1
#
_entry.id   AF-A0A1I6FFP0-F1
#
_cell.length_a   1.000
_cell.length_b   1.000
_cell.length_c   1.000
_cell.angle_alpha   90.00
_cell.angle_beta   90.00
_cell.angle_gamma   90.00
#
_symmetry.space_group_name_H-M   'P 1'
#
loop_
_entity.id
_entity.type
_entity.pdbx_description
1 polymer ?
#
loop_
_entity_poly.entity_id
_entity_poly.type
_entity_poly.pdbx_seq_one_letter_code
_entity_poly.pdbx_strand_id
1 'polypeptide(L)'
;MGSVEDLASRLGVDVEANNSFDWVAVEHSVGLKLPDDYKRLAELFPAGWFQGFIELIRPGDVDGSKTDFLGYYTHRLEDMRRWREDEPARFPFPIFPEPGGLLPWGTSRNSDLFFWLTELADPNAWPVVAADRDFGSWVKYEHPVCDFLDDVVSGRFDGGPSGAALSGEAMFEELQVEAPKPPEPATFWLNQRWGQDLPTNDFQGIVELLGSPELSTLPSDWGDIERMIGFPLPADYQWFIDHYGAGVFCDITITAPAELPELIGRKYEQAASNAERLPYDAPVHPEPGGMIPWGETADGWTCCWAPTDVDPDKWGTVCADPTLQGFEYSWDKSFSSLLVGYARSGGAGYFLGRDNPWSGSITFTPLG
;
A
#
# COMPACT_ATOMS: atom_id res chain seq x y z
N MET A 1 -2.74 24.75 28.20
CA MET A 1 -3.10 24.89 26.78
C MET A 1 -2.15 25.88 26.16
N GLY A 2 -1.11 25.35 25.53
CA GLY A 2 -0.35 26.13 24.55
C GLY A 2 -1.20 26.25 23.29
N SER A 3 -1.15 27.40 22.64
CA SER A 3 -1.70 27.53 21.30
C SER A 3 -0.87 26.74 20.29
N VAL A 4 -1.40 26.49 19.10
CA VAL A 4 -0.63 25.87 18.00
C VAL A 4 0.59 26.73 17.66
N GLU A 5 0.47 28.05 17.78
CA GLU A 5 1.55 29.02 17.59
C GLU A 5 2.66 28.89 18.66
N ASP A 6 2.31 28.60 19.92
CA ASP A 6 3.29 28.34 20.97
C ASP A 6 4.06 27.05 20.69
N LEU A 7 3.35 26.02 20.23
CA LEU A 7 3.95 24.74 19.84
C LEU A 7 4.91 24.93 18.65
N ALA A 8 4.51 25.66 17.61
CA ALA A 8 5.37 25.98 16.46
C ALA A 8 6.61 26.77 16.86
N SER A 9 6.43 27.81 17.69
CA SER A 9 7.53 28.64 18.20
C SER A 9 8.55 27.82 18.98
N ARG A 10 8.07 26.87 19.80
CA ARG A 10 8.92 25.99 20.60
C ARG A 10 9.72 25.00 19.75
N LEU A 11 9.14 24.55 18.64
CA LEU A 11 9.75 23.61 17.72
C LEU A 11 10.62 24.30 16.65
N GLY A 12 10.69 25.63 16.67
CA GLY A 12 11.48 26.42 15.73
C GLY A 12 10.92 26.40 14.30
N VAL A 13 9.61 26.16 14.15
CA VAL A 13 8.92 26.17 12.85
C VAL A 13 8.43 27.59 12.57
N ASP A 14 8.73 28.10 11.38
CA ASP A 14 8.27 29.42 10.95
C ASP A 14 6.73 29.45 10.86
N VAL A 15 6.13 30.47 11.47
CA VAL A 15 4.66 30.63 11.63
C VAL A 15 3.94 31.17 10.38
N GLU A 16 4.60 31.17 9.22
CA GLU A 16 3.90 31.41 7.96
C GLU A 16 3.14 30.15 7.54
N ALA A 17 1.94 30.31 6.95
CA ALA A 17 1.15 29.16 6.53
C ALA A 17 1.89 28.39 5.43
N ASN A 18 2.35 27.19 5.77
CA ASN A 18 3.10 26.32 4.87
C ASN A 18 2.18 25.56 3.91
N ASN A 19 0.93 25.31 4.33
CA ASN A 19 -0.07 24.57 3.56
C ASN A 19 -1.40 25.33 3.50
N SER A 20 -2.23 25.00 2.51
CA SER A 20 -3.60 25.53 2.37
C SER A 20 -4.54 24.42 1.92
N PHE A 21 -5.66 24.27 2.64
CA PHE A 21 -6.67 23.25 2.40
C PHE A 21 -8.06 23.88 2.25
N ASP A 22 -8.90 23.29 1.40
CA ASP A 22 -10.33 23.59 1.36
C ASP A 22 -11.04 22.78 2.45
N TRP A 23 -11.02 23.31 3.68
CA TRP A 23 -11.62 22.63 4.83
C TRP A 23 -13.12 22.38 4.67
N VAL A 24 -13.83 23.20 3.89
CA VAL A 24 -15.26 22.97 3.65
C VAL A 24 -15.45 21.69 2.83
N ALA A 25 -14.64 21.50 1.79
CA ALA A 25 -14.66 20.28 0.98
C ALA A 25 -14.17 19.05 1.76
N VAL A 26 -13.12 19.20 2.58
CA VAL A 26 -12.58 18.14 3.44
C VAL A 26 -13.61 17.68 4.49
N GLU A 27 -14.25 18.62 5.20
CA GLU A 27 -15.28 18.29 6.18
C GLU A 27 -16.52 17.68 5.52
N HIS A 28 -16.81 18.05 4.27
CA HIS A 28 -17.87 17.44 3.48
C HIS A 28 -17.54 16.00 3.06
N SER A 29 -16.28 15.68 2.72
CA SER A 29 -15.90 14.32 2.31
C SER A 29 -15.94 13.33 3.47
N VAL A 30 -15.52 13.74 4.67
CA VAL A 30 -15.58 12.89 5.88
C VAL A 30 -16.94 12.95 6.59
N GLY A 31 -17.78 13.94 6.27
CA GLY A 31 -19.11 14.10 6.86
C GLY A 31 -19.10 14.60 8.31
N LEU A 32 -17.95 15.08 8.79
CA LEU A 32 -17.74 15.60 10.14
C LEU A 32 -17.03 16.96 10.09
N LYS A 33 -17.31 17.80 11.09
CA LYS A 33 -16.46 18.95 11.38
C LYS A 33 -15.18 18.47 12.04
N LEU A 34 -14.04 19.02 11.62
CA LEU A 34 -12.74 18.67 12.19
C LEU A 34 -12.31 19.72 13.23
N PRO A 35 -11.50 19.32 14.24
CA PRO A 35 -11.00 20.24 15.26
C PRO A 35 -10.23 21.42 14.65
N ASP A 36 -10.44 22.62 15.20
CA ASP A 36 -9.81 23.86 14.74
C ASP A 36 -8.29 23.85 14.99
N ASP A 37 -7.85 23.23 16.10
CA ASP A 37 -6.45 23.09 16.43
C ASP A 37 -5.72 22.16 15.44
N TYR A 38 -6.35 21.06 15.03
CA TYR A 38 -5.84 20.20 13.98
C TYR A 38 -5.72 20.91 12.63
N LYS A 39 -6.77 21.63 12.20
CA LYS A 39 -6.74 22.37 10.93
C LYS A 39 -5.58 23.36 10.93
N ARG A 40 -5.37 24.03 12.06
CA ARG A 40 -4.26 24.96 12.25
C ARG A 40 -2.90 24.27 12.26
N LEU A 41 -2.78 23.10 12.89
CA LEU A 41 -1.57 22.27 12.88
C LEU A 41 -1.21 21.85 11.44
N ALA A 42 -2.19 21.37 10.67
CA ALA A 42 -1.99 20.94 9.29
C ALA A 42 -1.54 22.08 8.35
N GLU A 43 -2.07 23.30 8.57
CA GLU A 43 -1.69 24.50 7.81
C GLU A 43 -0.30 25.05 8.18
N LEU A 44 0.04 25.06 9.46
CA LEU A 44 1.28 25.66 9.95
C LEU A 44 2.49 24.75 9.83
N PHE A 45 2.35 23.46 10.17
CA PHE A 45 3.50 22.56 10.16
C PHE A 45 3.72 21.96 8.77
N PRO A 46 4.95 22.02 8.23
CA PRO A 46 5.28 21.28 7.01
C PRO A 46 5.14 19.77 7.27
N ALA A 47 5.19 18.95 6.21
CA ALA A 47 5.25 17.50 6.40
C ALA A 47 6.44 17.16 7.30
N GLY A 48 6.27 16.22 8.23
CA GLY A 48 7.31 15.92 9.21
C GLY A 48 6.81 15.29 10.49
N TRP A 49 7.75 15.12 11.42
CA TRP A 49 7.57 14.33 12.63
C TRP A 49 7.71 15.19 13.88
N PHE A 50 6.67 15.21 14.71
CA PHE A 50 6.71 15.74 16.07
C PHE A 50 7.52 14.79 16.93
N GLN A 51 8.62 15.30 17.48
CA GLN A 51 9.54 14.55 18.33
C GLN A 51 10.10 13.28 17.68
N GLY A 52 10.20 13.27 16.34
CA GLY A 52 10.61 12.09 15.55
C GLY A 52 9.63 10.91 15.64
N PHE A 53 8.44 11.12 16.22
CA PHE A 53 7.53 10.06 16.64
C PHE A 53 6.18 10.10 15.91
N ILE A 54 5.50 11.24 15.90
CA ILE A 54 4.15 11.38 15.33
C ILE A 54 4.19 12.22 14.06
N GLU A 55 3.57 11.71 13.01
CA GLU A 55 3.23 12.45 11.81
C GLU A 55 1.71 12.70 11.76
N LEU A 56 1.31 13.87 11.27
CA LEU A 56 -0.10 14.18 11.01
C LEU A 56 -0.53 13.54 9.70
N ILE A 57 -1.67 12.87 9.70
CA ILE A 57 -2.39 12.48 8.48
C ILE A 57 -3.10 13.73 7.98
N ARG A 58 -2.76 14.27 6.80
CA ARG A 58 -3.42 15.44 6.21
C ARG A 58 -4.30 15.07 5.01
N PRO A 59 -5.25 15.94 4.63
CA PRO A 59 -6.03 15.75 3.40
C PRO A 59 -5.11 15.61 2.17
N GLY A 60 -5.27 14.53 1.42
CA GLY A 60 -4.46 14.23 0.24
C GLY A 60 -3.05 13.70 0.50
N ASP A 61 -2.66 13.40 1.75
CA ASP A 61 -1.35 12.76 2.05
C ASP A 61 -1.29 11.31 1.58
N VAL A 62 -2.43 10.63 1.44
CA VAL A 62 -2.50 9.21 1.03
C VAL A 62 -3.53 9.03 -0.07
N ASP A 63 -3.05 8.99 -1.30
CA ASP A 63 -3.75 8.48 -2.49
C ASP A 63 -5.12 9.10 -2.83
N GLY A 64 -5.36 10.32 -2.34
CA GLY A 64 -6.62 11.04 -2.49
C GLY A 64 -6.46 12.45 -3.02
N SER A 65 -7.57 13.03 -3.50
CA SER A 65 -7.65 14.47 -3.77
C SER A 65 -7.20 15.28 -2.55
N LYS A 66 -6.71 16.51 -2.73
CA LYS A 66 -6.44 17.45 -1.62
C LYS A 66 -7.68 17.76 -0.74
N THR A 67 -8.85 17.28 -1.15
CA THR A 67 -10.13 17.38 -0.44
C THR A 67 -10.58 16.08 0.21
N ASP A 68 -9.87 14.97 0.01
CA ASP A 68 -10.14 13.69 0.66
C ASP A 68 -9.26 13.56 1.92
N PHE A 69 -9.93 13.35 3.05
CA PHE A 69 -9.27 13.19 4.34
C PHE A 69 -8.81 11.75 4.58
N LEU A 70 -9.64 10.77 4.20
CA LEU A 70 -9.46 9.40 4.66
C LEU A 70 -8.56 8.59 3.73
N GLY A 71 -8.72 8.70 2.40
CA GLY A 71 -7.93 7.92 1.45
C GLY A 71 -7.82 6.44 1.86
N TYR A 72 -6.59 5.94 1.94
CA TYR A 72 -6.24 4.59 2.44
C TYR A 72 -6.88 4.20 3.79
N TYR A 73 -7.05 5.15 4.71
CA TYR A 73 -7.59 4.87 6.04
C TYR A 73 -9.07 4.44 6.00
N THR A 74 -9.78 4.67 4.89
CA THR A 74 -11.11 4.10 4.67
C THR A 74 -11.09 2.58 4.77
N HIS A 75 -10.18 1.93 4.05
CA HIS A 75 -10.02 0.48 4.07
C HIS A 75 -9.52 -0.01 5.43
N ARG A 76 -8.60 0.74 6.05
CA ARG A 76 -8.10 0.41 7.40
C ARG A 76 -9.22 0.38 8.45
N LEU A 77 -10.13 1.36 8.40
CA LEU A 77 -11.29 1.42 9.31
C LEU A 77 -12.29 0.28 9.05
N GLU A 78 -12.47 -0.14 7.79
CA GLU A 78 -13.26 -1.32 7.43
C GLU A 78 -12.69 -2.61 8.02
N ASP A 79 -11.38 -2.82 7.88
CA ASP A 79 -10.70 -3.98 8.47
C ASP A 79 -10.80 -3.99 9.99
N MET A 80 -10.61 -2.84 10.64
CA MET A 80 -10.79 -2.72 12.10
C MET A 80 -12.21 -3.12 12.52
N ARG A 81 -13.25 -2.74 11.76
CA ARG A 81 -14.64 -3.17 12.05
C ARG A 81 -14.81 -4.68 11.91
N ARG A 82 -14.26 -5.28 10.85
CA ARG A 82 -14.30 -6.74 10.65
C ARG A 82 -13.60 -7.47 11.78
N TRP A 83 -12.39 -7.06 12.16
CA TRP A 83 -11.67 -7.65 13.28
C TRP A 83 -12.38 -7.47 14.62
N ARG A 84 -13.10 -6.36 14.80
CA ARG A 84 -13.94 -6.15 15.99
C ARG A 84 -15.14 -7.07 16.04
N GLU A 85 -15.70 -7.49 14.91
CA GLU A 85 -16.77 -8.49 14.88
C GLU A 85 -16.28 -9.86 15.39
N ASP A 86 -15.05 -10.24 15.02
CA ASP A 86 -14.42 -11.50 15.43
C ASP A 86 -13.83 -11.44 16.85
N GLU A 87 -13.20 -10.33 17.22
CA GLU A 87 -12.52 -10.11 18.50
C GLU A 87 -12.98 -8.81 19.21
N PRO A 88 -14.23 -8.71 19.70
CA PRO A 88 -14.76 -7.45 20.26
C PRO A 88 -13.96 -6.89 21.44
N ALA A 89 -13.33 -7.76 22.23
CA ALA A 89 -12.52 -7.34 23.38
C ALA A 89 -11.21 -6.64 22.99
N ARG A 90 -10.70 -6.91 21.77
CA ARG A 90 -9.48 -6.28 21.24
C ARG A 90 -9.74 -4.83 20.78
N PHE A 91 -10.99 -4.50 20.46
CA PHE A 91 -11.40 -3.19 19.96
C PHE A 91 -12.44 -2.54 20.88
N PRO A 92 -12.00 -1.89 21.98
CA PRO A 92 -12.90 -1.40 23.03
C PRO A 92 -13.71 -0.15 22.64
N PHE A 93 -13.40 0.49 21.51
CA PHE A 93 -14.06 1.71 21.04
C PHE A 93 -14.89 1.46 19.77
N PRO A 94 -15.95 2.25 19.50
CA PRO A 94 -16.61 2.27 18.20
C PRO A 94 -15.64 2.75 17.11
N ILE A 95 -15.86 2.35 15.86
CA ILE A 95 -14.95 2.67 14.74
C ILE A 95 -15.72 3.48 13.69
N PHE A 96 -15.21 4.65 13.29
CA PHE A 96 -15.89 5.53 12.32
C PHE A 96 -16.22 4.76 11.03
N PRO A 97 -17.48 4.80 10.50
CA PRO A 97 -18.50 5.82 10.76
C PRO A 97 -19.55 5.47 11.83
N GLU A 98 -19.28 4.50 12.71
CA GLU A 98 -20.14 4.30 13.89
C GLU A 98 -20.25 5.59 14.71
N PRO A 99 -21.42 5.90 15.32
CA PRO A 99 -21.56 7.09 16.16
C PRO A 99 -20.54 7.11 17.30
N GLY A 100 -19.78 8.21 17.41
CA GLY A 100 -18.70 8.34 18.37
C GLY A 100 -17.45 7.51 18.04
N GLY A 101 -17.32 7.02 16.81
CA GLY A 101 -16.23 6.16 16.39
C GLY A 101 -14.88 6.85 16.27
N LEU A 102 -13.83 6.03 16.30
CA LEU A 102 -12.45 6.46 16.11
C LEU A 102 -12.21 6.95 14.67
N LEU A 103 -11.73 8.18 14.53
CA LEU A 103 -11.32 8.81 13.28
C LEU A 103 -9.80 9.09 13.33
N PRO A 104 -8.97 8.53 12.44
CA PRO A 104 -7.52 8.66 12.51
C PRO A 104 -7.07 10.08 12.15
N TRP A 105 -6.06 10.60 12.85
CA TRP A 105 -5.46 11.92 12.59
C TRP A 105 -3.94 11.92 12.55
N GLY A 106 -3.30 10.87 13.07
CA GLY A 106 -1.85 10.75 13.08
C GLY A 106 -1.40 9.31 13.03
N THR A 107 -0.14 9.14 12.64
CA THR A 107 0.55 7.84 12.60
C THR A 107 1.96 7.96 13.18
N SER A 108 2.51 6.84 13.66
CA SER A 108 3.92 6.74 14.01
C SER A 108 4.73 6.04 12.91
N ARG A 109 6.07 6.08 13.02
CA ARG A 109 6.99 5.30 12.17
C ARG A 109 6.79 3.78 12.26
N ASN A 110 6.20 3.30 13.36
CA ASN A 110 5.91 1.89 13.58
C ASN A 110 4.48 1.50 13.19
N SER A 111 3.75 2.39 12.51
CA SER A 111 2.35 2.22 12.14
C SER A 111 1.39 2.16 13.33
N ASP A 112 1.76 2.78 14.46
CA ASP A 112 0.81 3.07 15.53
C ASP A 112 -0.16 4.15 15.05
N LEU A 113 -1.42 4.08 15.47
CA LEU A 113 -2.45 5.01 15.03
C LEU A 113 -2.96 5.86 16.18
N PHE A 114 -3.16 7.13 15.86
CA PHE A 114 -3.73 8.12 16.76
C PHE A 114 -5.06 8.59 16.21
N PHE A 115 -6.08 8.51 17.04
CA PHE A 115 -7.47 8.73 16.67
C PHE A 115 -8.09 9.85 17.48
N TRP A 116 -9.08 10.53 16.90
CA TRP A 116 -10.08 11.26 17.65
C TRP A 116 -11.19 10.30 18.02
N LEU A 117 -11.60 10.33 19.28
CA LEU A 117 -12.84 9.70 19.70
C LEU A 117 -13.98 10.70 19.50
N THR A 118 -14.77 10.52 18.44
CA THR A 118 -15.77 11.50 17.98
C THR A 118 -17.05 11.55 18.84
N GLU A 119 -16.94 11.23 20.13
CA GLU A 119 -18.07 11.03 21.04
C GLU A 119 -18.74 12.33 21.50
N LEU A 120 -18.02 13.46 21.45
CA LEU A 120 -18.53 14.76 21.88
C LEU A 120 -19.09 15.57 20.72
N ALA A 121 -20.09 16.41 21.01
CA ALA A 121 -20.73 17.26 20.01
C ALA A 121 -19.82 18.37 19.47
N ASP A 122 -18.86 18.83 20.27
CA ASP A 122 -17.86 19.82 19.88
C ASP A 122 -16.56 19.11 19.44
N PRO A 123 -16.15 19.19 18.15
CA PRO A 123 -14.91 18.60 17.68
C PRO A 123 -13.67 19.11 18.43
N ASN A 124 -13.69 20.36 18.89
CA ASN A 124 -12.56 20.95 19.62
C ASN A 124 -12.33 20.33 21.01
N ALA A 125 -13.24 19.46 21.46
CA ALA A 125 -13.15 18.75 22.72
C ALA A 125 -12.87 17.25 22.54
N TRP A 126 -12.73 16.73 21.31
CA TRP A 126 -12.56 15.31 21.08
C TRP A 126 -11.30 14.75 21.76
N PRO A 127 -11.44 13.69 22.59
CA PRO A 127 -10.29 13.00 23.17
C PRO A 127 -9.42 12.35 22.10
N VAL A 128 -8.13 12.18 22.42
CA VAL A 128 -7.20 11.38 21.63
C VAL A 128 -7.20 9.95 22.13
N VAL A 129 -7.18 8.99 21.22
CA VAL A 129 -6.91 7.58 21.53
C VAL A 129 -5.68 7.14 20.74
N ALA A 130 -4.66 6.66 21.43
CA ALA A 130 -3.49 6.03 20.82
C ALA A 130 -3.65 4.50 20.86
N ALA A 131 -3.29 3.84 19.77
CA ALA A 131 -3.25 2.39 19.67
C ALA A 131 -1.92 1.92 19.08
N ASP A 132 -1.39 0.82 19.58
CA ASP A 132 -0.26 0.16 18.92
C ASP A 132 -0.69 -0.41 17.54
N ARG A 133 0.29 -0.72 16.69
CA ARG A 133 0.04 -1.23 15.33
C ARG A 133 -0.88 -2.47 15.27
N ASP A 134 -0.84 -3.28 16.34
CA ASP A 134 -1.54 -4.55 16.45
C ASP A 134 -2.89 -4.40 17.18
N PHE A 135 -3.26 -3.18 17.61
CA PHE A 135 -4.47 -2.94 18.41
C PHE A 135 -4.56 -3.82 19.67
N GLY A 136 -3.41 -4.23 20.20
CA GLY A 136 -3.29 -5.01 21.43
C GLY A 136 -3.28 -4.13 22.68
N SER A 137 -2.93 -2.84 22.53
CA SER A 137 -2.89 -1.87 23.60
C SER A 137 -3.46 -0.52 23.18
N TRP A 138 -4.22 0.09 24.07
CA TRP A 138 -4.96 1.33 23.84
C TRP A 138 -4.78 2.28 25.02
N VAL A 139 -4.54 3.55 24.73
CA VAL A 139 -4.49 4.61 25.75
C VAL A 139 -5.37 5.77 25.31
N LYS A 140 -6.34 6.14 26.16
CA LYS A 140 -7.17 7.33 25.97
C LYS A 140 -6.54 8.52 26.69
N TYR A 141 -6.52 9.66 26.01
CA TYR A 141 -6.08 10.95 26.50
C TYR A 141 -7.23 11.95 26.37
N GLU A 142 -7.64 12.55 27.49
CA GLU A 142 -8.89 13.33 27.58
C GLU A 142 -8.80 14.73 26.96
N HIS A 143 -7.61 15.18 26.55
CA HIS A 143 -7.43 16.51 25.98
C HIS A 143 -7.28 16.47 24.44
N PRO A 144 -7.51 17.62 23.76
CA PRO A 144 -7.42 17.72 22.30
C PRO A 144 -6.02 17.46 21.74
N VAL A 145 -5.94 17.35 20.41
CA VAL A 145 -4.71 16.94 19.71
C VAL A 145 -3.54 17.90 19.96
N CYS A 146 -3.76 19.21 20.04
CA CYS A 146 -2.67 20.15 20.30
C CYS A 146 -2.07 19.99 21.70
N ASP A 147 -2.90 19.75 22.72
CA ASP A 147 -2.42 19.49 24.08
C ASP A 147 -1.66 18.15 24.15
N PHE A 148 -2.16 17.13 23.46
CA PHE A 148 -1.48 15.84 23.34
C PHE A 148 -0.10 15.97 22.68
N LEU A 149 0.01 16.71 21.58
CA LEU A 149 1.29 16.97 20.92
C LEU A 149 2.24 17.80 21.80
N ASP A 150 1.75 18.76 22.58
CA ASP A 150 2.60 19.48 23.54
C ASP A 150 3.16 18.54 24.62
N ASP A 151 2.38 17.57 25.10
CA ASP A 151 2.86 16.54 26.03
C ASP A 151 3.91 15.62 25.39
N VAL A 152 3.73 15.25 24.12
CA VAL A 152 4.69 14.46 23.34
C VAL A 152 6.02 15.19 23.20
N VAL A 153 6.03 16.42 22.71
CA VAL A 153 7.28 17.19 22.50
C VAL A 153 7.92 17.64 23.81
N SER A 154 7.15 17.66 24.90
CA SER A 154 7.67 17.92 26.24
C SER A 154 8.25 16.70 26.93
N GLY A 155 8.13 15.51 26.34
CA GLY A 155 8.48 14.25 27.00
C GLY A 155 7.63 13.94 28.23
N ARG A 156 6.42 14.52 28.34
CA ARG A 156 5.44 14.21 29.39
C ARG A 156 4.58 13.00 29.03
N PHE A 157 4.49 12.69 27.73
CA PHE A 157 3.93 11.44 27.25
C PHE A 157 4.99 10.33 27.35
N ASP A 158 4.63 9.20 27.96
CA ASP A 158 5.52 8.06 28.23
C ASP A 158 5.72 7.13 27.03
N GLY A 159 5.22 7.53 25.85
CA GLY A 159 5.21 6.73 24.63
C GLY A 159 3.94 5.88 24.47
N GLY A 160 3.10 5.77 25.51
CA GLY A 160 1.83 5.06 25.45
C GLY A 160 1.97 3.60 24.96
N PRO A 161 1.04 3.10 24.11
CA PRO A 161 1.03 1.71 23.64
C PRO A 161 2.33 1.25 22.98
N SER A 162 3.06 2.16 22.32
CA SER A 162 4.29 1.83 21.58
C SER A 162 5.54 1.75 22.46
N GLY A 163 5.47 2.26 23.70
CA GLY A 163 6.62 2.34 24.60
C GLY A 163 7.77 3.20 24.08
N ALA A 164 7.48 4.14 23.15
CA ALA A 164 8.49 5.01 22.57
C ALA A 164 9.20 5.85 23.64
N ALA A 165 10.54 5.81 23.65
CA ALA A 165 11.35 6.59 24.58
C ALA A 165 11.44 8.06 24.13
N LEU A 166 10.43 8.86 24.48
CA LEU A 166 10.33 10.28 24.14
C LEU A 166 11.12 11.12 25.15
N SER A 167 12.44 11.18 24.98
CA SER A 167 13.34 11.99 25.81
C SER A 167 14.23 12.88 24.93
N GLY A 168 14.62 14.04 25.45
CA GLY A 168 15.48 14.99 24.74
C GLY A 168 14.88 16.39 24.62
N GLU A 169 15.53 17.24 23.85
CA GLU A 169 15.02 18.58 23.52
C GLU A 169 13.83 18.46 22.56
N ALA A 170 12.87 19.38 22.67
CA ALA A 170 11.72 19.44 21.77
C ALA A 170 12.19 19.69 20.34
N MET A 171 11.75 18.87 19.39
CA MET A 171 12.19 18.89 18.01
C MET A 171 11.03 18.59 17.05
N PHE A 172 11.07 19.24 15.90
CA PHE A 172 10.27 18.89 14.75
C PHE A 172 11.22 18.49 13.62
N GLU A 173 11.09 17.26 13.14
CA GLU A 173 11.88 16.74 12.02
C GLU A 173 11.06 16.94 10.74
N GLU A 174 11.32 18.02 10.01
CA GLU A 174 10.69 18.27 8.72
C GLU A 174 11.05 17.15 7.73
N LEU A 175 10.03 16.57 7.09
CA LEU A 175 10.20 15.65 5.98
C LEU A 175 10.80 16.44 4.82
N GLN A 176 12.12 16.31 4.67
CA GLN A 176 12.80 16.77 3.46
C GLN A 176 12.29 15.93 2.30
N VAL A 177 11.31 16.45 1.56
CA VAL A 177 11.00 15.95 0.22
C VAL A 177 12.16 16.39 -0.66
N GLU A 178 13.30 15.67 -0.57
CA GLU A 178 14.27 15.71 -1.65
C GLU A 178 13.47 15.42 -2.93
N ALA A 179 13.47 16.34 -3.90
CA ALA A 179 12.82 16.11 -5.18
C ALA A 179 13.24 14.70 -5.61
N PRO A 180 12.29 13.77 -5.84
CA PRO A 180 12.64 12.38 -5.97
C PRO A 180 13.69 12.30 -7.07
N LYS A 181 14.92 11.93 -6.69
CA LYS A 181 15.76 11.26 -7.66
C LYS A 181 14.89 10.08 -8.07
N PRO A 182 14.57 9.92 -9.37
CA PRO A 182 13.77 8.78 -9.79
C PRO A 182 14.38 7.56 -9.11
N PRO A 183 13.60 6.81 -8.32
CA PRO A 183 14.15 5.70 -7.57
C PRO A 183 14.90 4.81 -8.56
N GLU A 184 16.04 4.27 -8.13
CA GLU A 184 16.53 3.07 -8.80
C GLU A 184 15.34 2.10 -8.81
N PRO A 185 14.90 1.59 -9.98
CA PRO A 185 13.68 0.82 -10.22
C PRO A 185 13.17 -0.11 -9.10
N ALA A 186 14.08 -0.65 -8.28
CA ALA A 186 13.80 -1.46 -7.11
C ALA A 186 13.11 -0.74 -5.93
N THR A 187 13.30 0.57 -5.71
CA THR A 187 12.94 1.21 -4.43
C THR A 187 11.43 1.30 -4.20
N PHE A 188 10.62 1.49 -5.25
CA PHE A 188 9.15 1.50 -5.12
C PHE A 188 8.66 0.20 -4.47
N TRP A 189 9.04 -0.94 -5.06
CA TRP A 189 8.64 -2.27 -4.59
C TRP A 189 9.29 -2.64 -3.24
N LEU A 190 10.54 -2.24 -3.01
CA LEU A 190 11.21 -2.49 -1.74
C LEU A 190 10.54 -1.76 -0.56
N ASN A 191 9.97 -0.57 -0.79
CA ASN A 191 9.23 0.16 0.24
C ASN A 191 7.88 -0.48 0.58
N GLN A 192 7.30 -1.22 -0.36
CA GLN A 192 6.02 -1.93 -0.19
C GLN A 192 6.19 -3.34 0.40
N ARG A 193 7.44 -3.78 0.57
CA ARG A 193 7.79 -5.11 1.05
C ARG A 193 7.78 -5.15 2.57
N TRP A 194 6.95 -6.02 3.15
CA TRP A 194 6.83 -6.18 4.61
C TRP A 194 7.76 -7.27 5.20
N GLY A 195 8.42 -8.08 4.36
CA GLY A 195 9.27 -9.21 4.78
C GLY A 195 10.66 -9.24 4.16
N GLN A 196 11.54 -10.11 4.66
CA GLN A 196 12.88 -10.34 4.09
C GLN A 196 12.94 -11.60 3.21
N ASP A 197 11.86 -12.36 3.15
CA ASP A 197 11.76 -13.58 2.36
C ASP A 197 11.78 -13.28 0.87
N LEU A 198 12.66 -13.98 0.15
CA LEU A 198 12.76 -13.88 -1.30
C LEU A 198 11.83 -14.91 -1.95
N PRO A 199 11.30 -14.60 -3.14
CA PRO A 199 10.48 -15.53 -3.88
C PRO A 199 11.26 -16.81 -4.18
N THR A 200 10.56 -17.94 -4.06
CA THR A 200 11.13 -19.27 -4.32
C THR A 200 10.32 -19.97 -5.38
N ASN A 201 10.99 -20.46 -6.42
CA ASN A 201 10.36 -21.16 -7.53
C ASN A 201 9.73 -22.49 -7.06
N ASP A 202 8.47 -22.73 -7.46
CA ASP A 202 7.71 -23.94 -7.10
C ASP A 202 7.44 -24.82 -8.32
N PHE A 203 8.52 -25.30 -8.94
CA PHE A 203 8.44 -26.22 -10.09
C PHE A 203 7.69 -27.50 -9.77
N GLN A 204 7.90 -28.05 -8.57
CA GLN A 204 7.27 -29.29 -8.15
C GLN A 204 5.76 -29.10 -8.00
N GLY A 205 5.32 -27.99 -7.40
CA GLY A 205 3.91 -27.66 -7.30
C GLY A 205 3.25 -27.55 -8.67
N ILE A 206 3.91 -26.94 -9.66
CA ILE A 206 3.39 -26.89 -11.04
C ILE A 206 3.20 -28.30 -11.62
N VAL A 207 4.21 -29.19 -11.50
CA VAL A 207 4.11 -30.57 -11.98
C VAL A 207 3.02 -31.37 -11.26
N GLU A 208 2.84 -31.14 -9.95
CA GLU A 208 1.75 -31.76 -9.18
C GLU A 208 0.36 -31.31 -9.66
N LEU A 209 0.24 -30.05 -10.09
CA LEU A 209 -1.02 -29.47 -10.56
C LEU A 209 -1.36 -29.86 -12.00
N LEU A 210 -0.37 -29.82 -12.90
CA LEU A 210 -0.59 -29.96 -14.35
C LEU A 210 -0.20 -31.34 -14.90
N GLY A 211 0.50 -32.16 -14.10
CA GLY A 211 1.10 -33.40 -14.55
C GLY A 211 2.48 -33.19 -15.17
N SER A 212 3.14 -34.29 -15.56
CA SER A 212 4.44 -34.20 -16.22
C SER A 212 4.30 -33.62 -17.64
N PRO A 213 5.08 -32.58 -17.99
CA PRO A 213 5.01 -31.97 -19.31
C PRO A 213 5.48 -32.95 -20.39
N GLU A 214 4.79 -32.99 -21.52
CA GLU A 214 5.39 -33.53 -22.75
C GLU A 214 6.35 -32.44 -23.26
N LEU A 215 7.67 -32.72 -23.24
CA LEU A 215 8.70 -31.77 -23.68
C LEU A 215 8.29 -31.12 -25.01
N SER A 216 8.14 -29.79 -25.02
CA SER A 216 7.95 -29.04 -26.24
C SER A 216 9.15 -29.30 -27.18
N THR A 217 8.87 -29.60 -28.44
CA THR A 217 9.91 -29.98 -29.42
C THR A 217 10.57 -28.77 -30.09
N LEU A 218 10.17 -27.55 -29.71
CA LEU A 218 10.73 -26.29 -30.18
C LEU A 218 11.19 -25.47 -28.96
N PRO A 219 12.50 -25.37 -28.70
CA PRO A 219 13.02 -24.51 -27.63
C PRO A 219 12.71 -23.05 -27.97
N SER A 220 12.25 -22.28 -26.98
CA SER A 220 12.11 -20.83 -27.13
C SER A 220 13.50 -20.21 -27.31
N ASP A 221 13.66 -19.28 -28.26
CA ASP A 221 14.91 -18.52 -28.39
C ASP A 221 14.93 -17.38 -27.36
N TRP A 222 15.16 -17.75 -26.10
CA TRP A 222 15.16 -16.82 -24.96
C TRP A 222 16.14 -15.67 -25.16
N GLY A 223 17.30 -15.92 -25.78
CA GLY A 223 18.29 -14.87 -26.05
C GLY A 223 17.79 -13.80 -27.02
N ASP A 224 16.92 -14.14 -27.96
CA ASP A 224 16.28 -13.19 -28.87
C ASP A 224 15.11 -12.46 -28.18
N ILE A 225 14.32 -13.17 -27.38
CA ILE A 225 13.22 -12.58 -26.59
C ILE A 225 13.75 -11.56 -25.58
N GLU A 226 14.77 -11.92 -24.80
CA GLU A 226 15.39 -11.04 -23.80
C GLU A 226 16.03 -9.82 -24.45
N ARG A 227 16.59 -9.97 -25.66
CA ARG A 227 17.11 -8.82 -26.43
C ARG A 227 16.02 -7.90 -26.95
N MET A 228 14.86 -8.46 -27.30
CA MET A 228 13.70 -7.69 -27.77
C MET A 228 13.07 -6.87 -26.65
N ILE A 229 12.90 -7.46 -25.46
CA ILE A 229 12.32 -6.77 -24.28
C ILE A 229 13.35 -5.94 -23.50
N GLY A 230 14.64 -6.28 -23.61
CA GLY A 230 15.76 -5.52 -23.03
C GLY A 230 16.20 -5.96 -21.64
N PHE A 231 15.70 -7.08 -21.12
CA PHE A 231 16.03 -7.62 -19.79
C PHE A 231 15.85 -9.15 -19.75
N PRO A 232 16.56 -9.85 -18.84
CA PRO A 232 16.34 -11.27 -18.61
C PRO A 232 15.01 -11.55 -17.92
N LEU A 233 14.39 -12.70 -18.20
CA LEU A 233 13.14 -13.12 -17.58
C LEU A 233 13.38 -14.10 -16.42
N PRO A 234 12.48 -14.18 -15.41
CA PRO A 234 12.60 -15.15 -14.34
C PRO A 234 12.67 -16.59 -14.84
N ALA A 235 13.53 -17.40 -14.24
CA ALA A 235 13.83 -18.76 -14.68
C ALA A 235 12.61 -19.68 -14.62
N ASP A 236 11.67 -19.42 -13.70
CA ASP A 236 10.47 -20.22 -13.56
C ASP A 236 9.41 -19.97 -14.62
N TYR A 237 9.30 -18.75 -15.12
CA TYR A 237 8.51 -18.44 -16.30
C TYR A 237 9.13 -19.09 -17.56
N GLN A 238 10.45 -18.98 -17.73
CA GLN A 238 11.13 -19.61 -18.87
C GLN A 238 10.91 -21.12 -18.89
N TRP A 239 11.12 -21.75 -17.72
CA TRP A 239 10.86 -23.17 -17.54
C TRP A 239 9.39 -23.53 -17.83
N PHE A 240 8.43 -22.75 -17.33
CA PHE A 240 7.01 -23.02 -17.58
C PHE A 240 6.69 -23.00 -19.08
N ILE A 241 7.14 -21.97 -19.80
CA ILE A 241 6.90 -21.85 -21.24
C ILE A 241 7.56 -23.00 -22.02
N ASP A 242 8.80 -23.39 -21.68
CA ASP A 242 9.48 -24.49 -22.38
C ASP A 242 8.80 -25.86 -22.17
N HIS A 243 8.05 -26.03 -21.06
CA HIS A 243 7.43 -27.30 -20.69
C HIS A 243 5.92 -27.38 -21.01
N TYR A 244 5.19 -26.27 -20.86
CA TYR A 244 3.74 -26.22 -21.04
C TYR A 244 3.30 -25.27 -22.14
N GLY A 245 4.15 -24.32 -22.53
CA GLY A 245 3.82 -23.24 -23.45
C GLY A 245 2.99 -22.13 -22.81
N ALA A 246 2.66 -21.12 -23.62
CA ALA A 246 1.66 -20.12 -23.28
C ALA A 246 0.27 -20.77 -23.22
N GLY A 247 -0.65 -20.22 -22.43
CA GLY A 247 -1.92 -20.89 -22.18
C GLY A 247 -2.78 -20.19 -21.16
N VAL A 248 -3.98 -20.70 -20.96
CA VAL A 248 -4.86 -20.27 -19.88
C VAL A 248 -4.71 -21.24 -18.70
N PHE A 249 -4.12 -20.77 -17.61
CA PHE A 249 -4.04 -21.46 -16.33
C PHE A 249 -5.18 -20.98 -15.42
N CYS A 250 -6.10 -21.87 -15.09
CA CYS A 250 -7.38 -21.54 -14.46
C CYS A 250 -8.14 -20.48 -15.28
N ASP A 251 -8.03 -19.21 -14.93
CA ASP A 251 -8.56 -18.03 -15.62
C ASP A 251 -7.49 -17.00 -16.00
N ILE A 252 -6.22 -17.25 -15.66
CA ILE A 252 -5.08 -16.41 -15.98
C ILE A 252 -4.54 -16.85 -17.34
N THR A 253 -4.61 -15.96 -18.32
CA THR A 253 -3.91 -16.11 -19.60
C THR A 253 -2.44 -15.79 -19.39
N ILE A 254 -1.59 -16.79 -19.54
CA ILE A 254 -0.13 -16.68 -19.53
C ILE A 254 0.30 -16.32 -20.95
N THR A 255 0.87 -15.13 -21.09
CA THR A 255 1.24 -14.54 -22.39
C THR A 255 2.44 -15.26 -22.98
N ALA A 256 2.43 -15.48 -24.29
CA ALA A 256 3.59 -16.02 -24.99
C ALA A 256 4.77 -15.03 -24.95
N PRO A 257 6.02 -15.50 -24.85
CA PRO A 257 7.17 -14.60 -24.77
C PRO A 257 7.29 -13.61 -25.95
N ALA A 258 6.88 -14.05 -27.15
CA ALA A 258 6.87 -13.22 -28.35
C ALA A 258 5.82 -12.10 -28.32
N GLU A 259 4.77 -12.26 -27.49
CA GLU A 259 3.66 -11.31 -27.35
C GLU A 259 3.84 -10.38 -26.13
N LEU A 260 4.82 -10.64 -25.26
CA LEU A 260 5.13 -9.78 -24.11
C LEU A 260 5.35 -8.31 -24.50
N PRO A 261 6.10 -7.94 -25.57
CA PRO A 261 6.26 -6.53 -25.93
C PRO A 261 4.93 -5.82 -26.22
N GLU A 262 3.98 -6.52 -26.85
CA GLU A 262 2.66 -5.97 -27.17
C GLU A 262 1.83 -5.79 -25.90
N LEU A 263 1.82 -6.78 -25.00
CA LEU A 263 1.15 -6.67 -23.70
C LEU A 263 1.72 -5.52 -22.87
N ILE A 264 3.05 -5.44 -22.76
CA ILE A 264 3.77 -4.37 -22.05
C ILE A 264 3.40 -3.01 -22.62
N GLY A 265 3.49 -2.85 -23.95
CA GLY A 265 3.16 -1.59 -24.63
C GLY A 265 1.71 -1.17 -24.40
N ARG A 266 0.76 -2.11 -24.53
CA ARG A 266 -0.67 -1.83 -24.30
C ARG A 266 -0.96 -1.40 -22.86
N LYS A 267 -0.35 -2.05 -21.86
CA LYS A 267 -0.54 -1.68 -20.45
C LYS A 267 0.11 -0.36 -20.10
N TYR A 268 1.27 -0.06 -20.69
CA TYR A 268 1.88 1.24 -20.56
C TYR A 268 1.02 2.35 -21.17
N GLU A 269 0.51 2.16 -22.40
CA GLU A 269 -0.37 3.15 -23.04
C GLU A 269 -1.65 3.36 -22.23
N GLN A 270 -2.22 2.29 -21.67
CA GLN A 270 -3.36 2.37 -20.76
C GLN A 270 -3.03 3.22 -19.53
N ALA A 271 -1.91 2.97 -18.86
CA ALA A 271 -1.48 3.73 -17.69
C ALA A 271 -1.18 5.20 -18.05
N ALA A 272 -0.43 5.44 -19.12
CA ALA A 272 -0.02 6.77 -19.57
C ALA A 272 -1.20 7.63 -20.06
N SER A 273 -2.29 7.02 -20.52
CA SER A 273 -3.51 7.72 -20.95
C SER A 273 -4.54 7.90 -19.83
N ASN A 274 -4.31 7.29 -18.66
CA ASN A 274 -5.19 7.43 -17.51
C ASN A 274 -4.98 8.79 -16.83
N ALA A 275 -5.91 9.72 -17.02
CA ALA A 275 -5.87 11.05 -16.41
C ALA A 275 -6.07 11.04 -14.88
N GLU A 276 -6.57 9.94 -14.33
CA GLU A 276 -6.76 9.74 -12.89
C GLU A 276 -5.51 9.13 -12.22
N ARG A 277 -4.48 8.74 -13.00
CA ARG A 277 -3.23 8.15 -12.49
C ARG A 277 -2.50 9.14 -11.59
N LEU A 278 -2.14 8.69 -10.40
CA LEU A 278 -1.51 9.48 -9.37
C LEU A 278 0.02 9.23 -9.32
N PRO A 279 0.84 10.17 -8.81
CA PRO A 279 2.29 10.03 -8.81
C PRO A 279 2.87 8.83 -8.02
N TYR A 280 2.07 8.22 -7.16
CA TYR A 280 2.42 7.08 -6.29
C TYR A 280 1.78 5.76 -6.74
N ASP A 281 1.02 5.77 -7.85
CA ASP A 281 0.54 4.54 -8.46
C ASP A 281 1.72 3.67 -8.90
N ALA A 282 1.50 2.35 -8.95
CA ALA A 282 2.50 1.42 -9.42
C ALA A 282 3.04 1.84 -10.79
N PRO A 283 4.37 2.05 -10.94
CA PRO A 283 4.95 2.37 -12.23
C PRO A 283 4.67 1.22 -13.21
N VAL A 284 4.53 1.50 -14.50
CA VAL A 284 4.32 0.48 -15.55
C VAL A 284 5.46 0.56 -16.56
N HIS A 285 6.10 -0.57 -16.87
CA HIS A 285 7.23 -0.59 -17.78
C HIS A 285 6.83 0.03 -19.14
N PRO A 286 7.60 0.99 -19.71
CA PRO A 286 9.02 1.28 -19.47
C PRO A 286 9.32 2.41 -18.47
N GLU A 287 8.36 2.82 -17.64
CA GLU A 287 8.66 3.71 -16.52
C GLU A 287 9.73 3.10 -15.61
N PRO A 288 10.63 3.90 -14.99
CA PRO A 288 11.60 3.37 -14.04
C PRO A 288 10.91 2.60 -12.90
N GLY A 289 11.31 1.34 -12.70
CA GLY A 289 10.68 0.48 -11.69
C GLY A 289 9.37 -0.15 -12.11
N GLY A 290 8.95 0.06 -13.36
CA GLY A 290 7.64 -0.36 -13.80
C GLY A 290 7.39 -1.86 -13.67
N MET A 291 6.21 -2.22 -13.16
CA MET A 291 5.75 -3.60 -13.19
C MET A 291 5.73 -4.11 -14.63
N ILE A 292 6.13 -5.37 -14.81
CA ILE A 292 6.28 -6.00 -16.13
C ILE A 292 5.16 -7.03 -16.30
N PRO A 293 4.12 -6.75 -17.11
CA PRO A 293 3.01 -7.66 -17.29
C PRO A 293 3.41 -8.94 -18.02
N TRP A 294 2.92 -10.08 -17.52
CA TRP A 294 3.14 -11.42 -18.09
C TRP A 294 1.85 -12.20 -18.32
N GLY A 295 0.73 -11.77 -17.74
CA GLY A 295 -0.55 -12.42 -17.95
C GLY A 295 -1.73 -11.54 -17.60
N GLU A 296 -2.92 -11.99 -18.02
CA GLU A 296 -4.18 -11.29 -17.76
C GLU A 296 -5.29 -12.28 -17.42
N THR A 297 -6.17 -11.90 -16.50
CA THR A 297 -7.40 -12.65 -16.24
C THR A 297 -8.51 -12.24 -17.23
N ALA A 298 -9.51 -13.10 -17.38
CA ALA A 298 -10.65 -12.84 -18.28
C ALA A 298 -11.47 -11.58 -17.92
N ASP A 299 -11.43 -11.15 -16.65
CA ASP A 299 -12.09 -9.93 -16.15
C ASP A 299 -11.14 -8.71 -16.10
N GLY A 300 -9.95 -8.81 -16.69
CA GLY A 300 -9.10 -7.66 -16.98
C GLY A 300 -8.02 -7.34 -15.95
N TRP A 301 -7.85 -8.17 -14.92
CA TRP A 301 -6.70 -8.04 -14.02
C TRP A 301 -5.42 -8.38 -14.75
N THR A 302 -4.33 -7.73 -14.36
CA THR A 302 -3.02 -7.89 -14.99
C THR A 302 -2.05 -8.49 -13.98
N CYS A 303 -1.45 -9.62 -14.32
CA CYS A 303 -0.40 -10.25 -13.53
C CYS A 303 0.96 -9.78 -14.03
N CYS A 304 1.80 -9.30 -13.13
CA CYS A 304 3.07 -8.65 -13.43
C CYS A 304 4.20 -9.17 -12.54
N TRP A 305 5.44 -8.93 -12.95
CA TRP A 305 6.62 -9.00 -12.08
C TRP A 305 6.94 -7.61 -11.53
N ALA A 306 7.45 -7.57 -10.30
CA ALA A 306 8.01 -6.37 -9.67
C ALA A 306 9.55 -6.41 -9.73
N PRO A 307 10.20 -5.61 -10.60
CA PRO A 307 11.65 -5.65 -10.75
C PRO A 307 12.38 -5.01 -9.54
N THR A 308 12.73 -5.83 -8.55
CA THR A 308 13.35 -5.44 -7.28
C THR A 308 14.88 -5.60 -7.24
N ASP A 309 15.45 -6.35 -8.18
CA ASP A 309 16.87 -6.69 -8.21
C ASP A 309 17.34 -6.85 -9.66
N VAL A 310 18.65 -6.84 -9.89
CA VAL A 310 19.23 -7.14 -11.22
C VAL A 310 19.04 -8.61 -11.60
N ASP A 311 18.86 -9.47 -10.60
CA ASP A 311 18.54 -10.88 -10.75
C ASP A 311 17.01 -11.09 -10.80
N PRO A 312 16.44 -11.52 -11.95
CA PRO A 312 15.01 -11.67 -12.11
C PRO A 312 14.39 -12.76 -11.24
N ASP A 313 15.18 -13.71 -10.75
CA ASP A 313 14.68 -14.77 -9.85
C ASP A 313 14.34 -14.24 -8.45
N LYS A 314 14.68 -12.98 -8.14
CA LYS A 314 14.31 -12.31 -6.89
C LYS A 314 13.08 -11.41 -7.04
N TRP A 315 12.49 -11.33 -8.23
CA TRP A 315 11.32 -10.50 -8.46
C TRP A 315 10.07 -11.15 -7.88
N GLY A 316 9.36 -10.39 -7.04
CA GLY A 316 8.03 -10.76 -6.59
C GLY A 316 7.00 -10.59 -7.70
N THR A 317 5.76 -10.96 -7.40
CA THR A 317 4.64 -10.85 -8.34
C THR A 317 3.61 -9.82 -7.88
N VAL A 318 2.98 -9.16 -8.85
CA VAL A 318 1.97 -8.13 -8.63
C VAL A 318 0.72 -8.51 -9.40
N CYS A 319 -0.45 -8.41 -8.77
CA CYS A 319 -1.74 -8.53 -9.44
C CYS A 319 -2.41 -7.15 -9.43
N ALA A 320 -2.36 -6.45 -10.56
CA ALA A 320 -2.93 -5.12 -10.72
C ALA A 320 -4.38 -5.19 -11.22
N ASP A 321 -5.21 -4.30 -10.71
CA ASP A 321 -6.61 -4.17 -11.10
C ASP A 321 -6.77 -3.72 -12.57
N PRO A 322 -7.98 -3.79 -13.14
CA PRO A 322 -8.20 -3.40 -14.53
C PRO A 322 -7.88 -1.93 -14.86
N THR A 323 -7.74 -1.06 -13.86
CA THR A 323 -7.39 0.36 -14.01
C THR A 323 -5.88 0.62 -13.86
N LEU A 324 -5.13 -0.38 -13.37
CA LEU A 324 -3.71 -0.32 -13.01
C LEU A 324 -3.38 0.66 -11.87
N GLN A 325 -4.38 1.02 -11.04
CA GLN A 325 -4.21 1.88 -9.87
C GLN A 325 -4.10 1.06 -8.59
N GLY A 326 -5.05 0.14 -8.37
CA GLY A 326 -4.97 -0.83 -7.28
C GLY A 326 -4.13 -2.06 -7.66
N PHE A 327 -3.43 -2.62 -6.68
CA PHE A 327 -2.70 -3.87 -6.87
C PHE A 327 -2.51 -4.64 -5.55
N GLU A 328 -2.32 -5.94 -5.67
CA GLU A 328 -1.80 -6.81 -4.61
C GLU A 328 -0.34 -7.15 -4.93
N TYR A 329 0.59 -6.89 -4.01
CA TYR A 329 2.01 -7.20 -4.17
C TYR A 329 2.44 -8.38 -3.31
N SER A 330 2.74 -9.51 -3.96
CA SER A 330 3.27 -10.72 -3.35
C SER A 330 4.80 -10.78 -3.49
N TRP A 331 5.51 -10.14 -2.55
CA TRP A 331 6.98 -10.05 -2.58
C TRP A 331 7.70 -11.39 -2.41
N ASP A 332 7.05 -12.38 -1.78
CA ASP A 332 7.58 -13.70 -1.48
C ASP A 332 7.13 -14.77 -2.50
N LYS A 333 6.41 -14.37 -3.56
CA LYS A 333 5.92 -15.26 -4.61
C LYS A 333 6.59 -14.96 -5.93
N SER A 334 7.27 -15.96 -6.48
CA SER A 334 7.66 -16.02 -7.88
C SER A 334 6.45 -16.33 -8.77
N PHE A 335 6.63 -16.34 -10.10
CA PHE A 335 5.57 -16.70 -11.05
C PHE A 335 4.97 -18.08 -10.75
N SER A 336 5.82 -19.10 -10.59
CA SER A 336 5.38 -20.48 -10.33
C SER A 336 4.71 -20.64 -8.97
N SER A 337 5.28 -20.06 -7.91
CA SER A 337 4.69 -20.15 -6.57
C SER A 337 3.39 -19.35 -6.44
N LEU A 338 3.23 -18.26 -7.19
CA LEU A 338 1.94 -17.57 -7.32
C LEU A 338 0.89 -18.46 -7.98
N LEU A 339 1.19 -19.10 -9.12
CA LEU A 339 0.24 -19.99 -9.78
C LEU A 339 -0.19 -21.16 -8.89
N VAL A 340 0.77 -21.78 -8.18
CA VAL A 340 0.49 -22.88 -7.24
C VAL A 340 -0.38 -22.41 -6.08
N GLY A 341 -0.03 -21.27 -5.48
CA GLY A 341 -0.78 -20.67 -4.39
C GLY A 341 -2.20 -20.26 -4.80
N TYR A 342 -2.33 -19.65 -5.97
CA TYR A 342 -3.60 -19.24 -6.58
C TYR A 342 -4.52 -20.45 -6.80
N ALA A 343 -3.99 -21.53 -7.39
CA ALA A 343 -4.75 -22.74 -7.67
C ALA A 343 -5.20 -23.46 -6.39
N ARG A 344 -4.32 -23.55 -5.38
CA ARG A 344 -4.61 -24.23 -4.10
C ARG A 344 -5.57 -23.45 -3.20
N SER A 345 -5.60 -22.12 -3.32
CA SER A 345 -6.50 -21.24 -2.53
C SER A 345 -7.87 -21.05 -3.17
N GLY A 346 -8.10 -21.53 -4.41
CA GLY A 346 -9.30 -21.18 -5.17
C GLY A 346 -9.38 -19.68 -5.46
N GLY A 347 -8.23 -19.08 -5.76
CA GLY A 347 -8.10 -17.66 -6.10
C GLY A 347 -8.22 -16.66 -4.95
N ALA A 348 -8.46 -17.10 -3.72
CA ALA A 348 -8.60 -16.22 -2.57
C ALA A 348 -7.27 -15.58 -2.15
N GLY A 349 -7.27 -14.25 -1.99
CA GLY A 349 -6.16 -13.50 -1.39
C GLY A 349 -5.02 -13.12 -2.34
N TYR A 350 -5.13 -13.37 -3.64
CA TYR A 350 -4.09 -13.01 -4.64
C TYR A 350 -4.48 -11.80 -5.52
N PHE A 351 -5.75 -11.42 -5.51
CA PHE A 351 -6.29 -10.28 -6.28
C PHE A 351 -7.16 -9.45 -5.33
N LEU A 352 -6.54 -8.51 -4.61
CA LEU A 352 -7.20 -7.71 -3.59
C LEU A 352 -8.34 -6.88 -4.19
N GLY A 353 -9.57 -7.04 -3.69
CA GLY A 353 -10.73 -6.30 -4.20
C GLY A 353 -11.35 -6.86 -5.49
N ARG A 354 -10.90 -8.03 -5.96
CA ARG A 354 -11.52 -8.72 -7.09
C ARG A 354 -12.85 -9.39 -6.69
N ASP A 355 -13.95 -8.93 -7.28
CA ASP A 355 -15.31 -9.37 -6.92
C ASP A 355 -15.58 -10.86 -7.22
N ASN A 356 -15.01 -11.39 -8.32
CA ASN A 356 -15.27 -12.74 -8.80
C ASN A 356 -13.96 -13.52 -9.01
N PRO A 357 -13.29 -13.96 -7.95
CA PRO A 357 -12.12 -14.82 -8.08
C PRO A 357 -12.52 -16.14 -8.76
N TRP A 358 -11.58 -16.73 -9.51
CA TRP A 358 -11.81 -18.03 -10.12
C TRP A 358 -12.12 -19.09 -9.06
N SER A 359 -13.20 -19.85 -9.29
CA SER A 359 -13.56 -21.01 -8.49
C SER A 359 -13.79 -22.19 -9.42
N GLY A 360 -13.07 -23.30 -9.26
CA GLY A 360 -13.25 -24.47 -10.11
C GLY A 360 -12.15 -25.52 -10.01
N SER A 361 -12.14 -26.43 -10.98
CA SER A 361 -11.07 -27.42 -11.13
C SER A 361 -9.85 -26.78 -11.79
N ILE A 362 -8.67 -27.06 -11.24
CA ILE A 362 -7.40 -26.55 -11.77
C ILE A 362 -7.22 -27.08 -13.19
N THR A 363 -7.08 -26.16 -14.15
CA THR A 363 -6.97 -26.49 -15.58
C THR A 363 -5.87 -25.67 -16.22
N PHE A 364 -5.20 -26.26 -17.21
CA PHE A 364 -4.33 -25.52 -18.11
C PHE A 364 -4.69 -25.86 -19.55
N THR A 365 -4.92 -24.83 -20.38
CA THR A 365 -5.23 -24.97 -21.79
C THR A 365 -4.18 -24.23 -22.61
N PRO A 366 -3.29 -24.93 -23.34
CA PRO A 366 -2.28 -24.30 -24.18
C PRO A 366 -2.92 -23.41 -25.27
N LEU A 367 -2.31 -22.25 -25.53
CA LEU A 367 -2.59 -21.43 -26.71
C LEU A 367 -1.72 -21.98 -27.85
N GLY A 368 -2.36 -22.67 -28.79
CA GLY A 368 -1.69 -23.42 -29.86
C GLY A 368 -1.15 -22.59 -31.02
#